data_AF-G1VJ12-F1
#
_entry.id   AF-G1VJ12-F1
#
_cell.length_a   1.000
_cell.length_b   1.000
_cell.length_c   1.000
_cell.angle_alpha   90.00
_cell.angle_beta   90.00
_cell.angle_gamma   90.00
#
_symmetry.space_group_name_H-M   'P 1'
#
loop_
_entity.id
_entity.type
_entity.pdbx_description
1 polymer ?
#
loop_
_entity_poly.entity_id
_entity_poly.type
_entity_poly.pdbx_seq_one_letter_code
_entity_poly.pdbx_strand_id
1 'polypeptide(L)'
;KEGIKHRGRRCIESEAIFGQTKYNKAYKRFRHFGKDKVNMDFAFFAIAFNIGKMCRKTNLKELKAVMEVLLVTFRCFIQVYIGYLKPNKSFYMKLAA
;
A
#
# COMPACT_ATOMS: atom_id res chain seq x y z
N LYS A 1 -8.96 -22.60 -16.34
CA LYS A 1 -9.30 -21.68 -15.21
C LYS A 1 -9.06 -22.31 -13.83
N GLU A 2 -9.36 -23.59 -13.63
CA GLU A 2 -9.23 -24.27 -12.32
C GLU A 2 -7.80 -24.35 -11.79
N GLY A 3 -6.80 -24.60 -12.64
CA GLY A 3 -5.39 -24.64 -12.20
C GLY A 3 -4.90 -23.37 -11.51
N ILE A 4 -5.38 -22.19 -11.93
CA ILE A 4 -5.06 -20.90 -11.28
C ILE A 4 -5.76 -20.79 -9.93
N LYS A 5 -7.01 -21.25 -9.83
CA LYS A 5 -7.79 -21.30 -8.58
C LYS A 5 -7.11 -22.22 -7.55
N HIS A 6 -6.60 -23.37 -7.98
CA HIS A 6 -5.85 -24.29 -7.13
C HIS A 6 -4.51 -23.69 -6.68
N ARG A 7 -3.75 -23.03 -7.57
CA ARG A 7 -2.51 -22.32 -7.19
C ARG A 7 -2.75 -21.20 -6.18
N GLY A 8 -3.87 -20.47 -6.30
CA GLY A 8 -4.26 -19.43 -5.35
C GLY A 8 -4.67 -19.95 -3.96
N ARG A 9 -5.07 -21.23 -3.88
CA ARG A 9 -5.49 -21.93 -2.66
C ARG A 9 -4.45 -22.89 -2.07
N ARG A 10 -3.26 -23.00 -2.67
CA ARG A 10 -2.20 -23.86 -2.12
C ARG A 10 -1.79 -23.39 -0.73
N CYS A 11 -1.47 -24.37 0.12
CA CYS A 11 -0.72 -24.16 1.34
C CYS A 11 0.55 -23.37 1.00
N ILE A 12 0.97 -22.49 1.91
CA ILE A 12 2.22 -21.76 1.72
C ILE A 12 3.35 -22.75 1.92
N GLU A 13 4.19 -22.93 0.89
CA GLU A 13 5.35 -23.81 1.00
C GLU A 13 6.32 -23.25 2.03
N SER A 14 6.63 -24.08 3.03
CA SER A 14 7.46 -23.69 4.17
C SER A 14 8.84 -23.21 3.73
N GLU A 15 9.42 -23.86 2.72
CA GLU A 15 10.73 -23.51 2.17
C GLU A 15 10.78 -22.09 1.58
N ALA A 16 9.75 -21.71 0.81
CA ALA A 16 9.67 -20.36 0.23
C ALA A 16 9.53 -19.27 1.31
N ILE A 17 8.83 -19.56 2.41
CA ILE A 17 8.73 -18.66 3.56
C ILE A 17 10.12 -18.48 4.17
N PHE A 18 10.87 -19.56 4.42
CA PHE A 18 12.19 -19.47 5.03
C PHE A 18 13.21 -18.72 4.16
N GLY A 19 13.16 -18.91 2.83
CA GLY A 19 13.96 -18.11 1.90
C GLY A 19 13.65 -16.62 2.01
N GLN A 20 12.38 -16.24 1.91
CA GLN A 20 11.99 -14.82 2.03
C GLN A 20 12.28 -14.24 3.42
N THR A 21 12.10 -15.04 4.46
CA THR A 21 12.36 -14.64 5.85
C THR A 21 13.84 -14.31 6.04
N LYS A 22 14.74 -15.14 5.51
CA LYS A 22 16.19 -14.96 5.60
C LYS A 22 16.70 -13.80 4.75
N TYR A 23 16.32 -13.74 3.46
CA TYR A 23 16.89 -12.79 2.52
C TYR A 23 16.13 -11.46 2.45
N ASN A 24 14.79 -11.49 2.39
CA ASN A 24 13.97 -10.28 2.19
C ASN A 24 13.57 -9.61 3.51
N LYS A 25 13.44 -10.38 4.60
CA LYS A 25 13.06 -9.87 5.93
C LYS A 25 14.23 -9.81 6.92
N ALA A 26 15.43 -10.17 6.48
CA ALA A 26 16.66 -10.18 7.26
C ALA A 26 16.57 -10.96 8.60
N TYR A 27 15.63 -11.90 8.69
CA TYR A 27 15.43 -12.70 9.89
C TYR A 27 16.12 -14.06 9.71
N LYS A 28 17.28 -14.21 10.34
CA LYS A 28 18.19 -15.35 10.11
C LYS A 28 18.06 -16.47 11.14
N ARG A 29 17.60 -16.17 12.36
CA ARG A 29 17.48 -17.14 13.47
C ARG A 29 16.37 -16.70 14.42
N PHE A 30 15.72 -17.68 15.05
CA PHE A 30 14.80 -17.42 16.16
C PHE A 30 15.50 -16.68 17.29
N ARG A 31 14.81 -15.67 17.83
CA ARG A 31 15.35 -14.83 18.92
C ARG A 31 14.99 -15.41 20.28
N HIS A 32 13.89 -16.15 20.35
CA HIS A 32 13.45 -16.78 21.58
C HIS A 32 13.91 -18.24 21.67
N PHE A 33 14.21 -18.66 22.90
CA PHE A 33 14.61 -20.01 23.22
C PHE A 33 13.47 -20.75 23.93
N GLY A 34 13.37 -22.05 23.66
CA GLY A 34 12.29 -22.89 24.17
C GLY A 34 11.17 -23.11 23.13
N LYS A 35 10.65 -24.34 23.08
CA LYS A 35 9.70 -24.82 22.07
C LYS A 35 8.49 -23.89 21.91
N ASP A 36 7.90 -23.45 23.03
CA ASP A 36 6.68 -22.64 23.00
C ASP A 36 6.92 -21.24 22.44
N LYS A 37 8.07 -20.64 22.75
CA LYS A 37 8.43 -19.30 22.26
C LYS A 37 8.84 -19.31 20.80
N VAL A 38 9.54 -20.36 20.36
CA VAL A 38 9.84 -20.58 18.93
C VAL A 38 8.55 -20.78 18.13
N ASN A 39 7.57 -21.50 18.68
CA ASN A 39 6.25 -21.66 18.07
C ASN A 39 5.51 -20.31 17.96
N MET A 40 5.59 -19.45 18.98
CA MET A 40 5.04 -18.09 18.90
C MET A 40 5.71 -17.27 17.80
N ASP A 41 7.04 -17.27 17.71
CA ASP A 41 7.77 -16.57 16.64
C ASP A 41 7.30 -17.02 15.25
N PHE A 42 7.13 -18.33 15.06
CA PHE A 42 6.64 -18.90 13.81
C PHE A 42 5.19 -18.48 13.49
N ALA A 43 4.32 -18.46 14.50
CA ALA A 43 2.94 -18.00 14.34
C ALA A 43 2.87 -16.52 13.92
N PHE A 44 3.67 -15.65 14.54
CA PHE A 44 3.78 -14.24 14.14
C PHE A 44 4.26 -14.09 12.69
N PHE A 45 5.24 -14.89 12.26
CA PHE A 45 5.65 -14.90 10.85
C PHE A 45 4.48 -15.25 9.92
N ALA A 46 3.79 -16.36 10.18
CA ALA A 46 2.68 -16.79 9.34
C ALA A 46 1.58 -15.70 9.22
N ILE A 47 1.23 -15.05 10.33
CA ILE A 47 0.26 -13.95 10.37
C ILE A 47 0.78 -12.75 9.55
N ALA A 48 2.02 -12.32 9.77
CA ALA A 48 2.61 -11.19 9.05
C ALA A 48 2.68 -11.42 7.54
N PHE A 49 3.04 -12.64 7.11
CA PHE A 49 3.07 -13.02 5.70
C PHE A 49 1.66 -13.04 5.09
N ASN A 50 0.65 -13.51 5.81
CA ASN A 50 -0.74 -13.50 5.36
C ASN A 50 -1.28 -12.07 5.20
N ILE A 51 -1.03 -11.19 6.16
CA ILE A 51 -1.38 -9.76 6.06
C ILE A 51 -0.67 -9.14 4.85
N GLY A 52 0.63 -9.37 4.70
CA GLY A 52 1.38 -8.89 3.53
C GLY A 52 0.85 -9.41 2.20
N LYS A 53 0.31 -10.64 2.16
CA LYS A 53 -0.34 -11.21 0.96
C LYS A 53 -1.69 -10.53 0.68
N MET A 54 -2.47 -10.19 1.71
CA MET A 54 -3.70 -9.40 1.56
C MET A 54 -3.38 -8.00 1.05
N CYS A 55 -2.40 -7.30 1.62
CA CYS A 55 -2.00 -5.96 1.19
C CYS A 55 -1.49 -5.90 -0.27
N ARG A 56 -0.87 -6.98 -0.76
CA ARG A 56 -0.47 -7.08 -2.18
C ARG A 56 -1.64 -7.40 -3.11
N LYS A 57 -2.69 -8.06 -2.61
CA LYS A 57 -3.92 -8.34 -3.36
C LYS A 57 -4.80 -7.11 -3.52
N THR A 58 -4.82 -6.22 -2.52
CA THR A 58 -5.38 -4.88 -2.70
C THR A 58 -4.58 -4.20 -3.81
N ASN A 59 -5.22 -4.04 -4.96
CA ASN A 59 -4.56 -3.54 -6.16
C ASN A 59 -4.07 -2.11 -5.87
N LEU A 60 -2.75 -1.95 -5.72
CA LEU A 60 -2.10 -0.64 -5.75
C LEU A 60 -2.53 0.18 -6.98
N LYS A 61 -2.96 -0.50 -8.06
CA LYS A 61 -3.58 0.11 -9.25
C LYS A 61 -4.91 0.80 -8.96
N GLU A 62 -5.78 0.19 -8.15
CA GLU A 62 -7.08 0.78 -7.76
C GLU A 62 -6.83 2.03 -6.92
N LEU A 63 -5.94 1.92 -5.92
CA LEU A 63 -5.58 3.05 -5.07
C LEU A 63 -4.90 4.17 -5.87
N LYS A 64 -4.02 3.81 -6.80
CA LYS A 64 -3.36 4.77 -7.71
C LYS A 64 -4.38 5.44 -8.64
N ALA A 65 -5.35 4.71 -9.19
CA ALA A 65 -6.40 5.29 -10.02
C ALA A 65 -7.26 6.29 -9.23
N VAL A 66 -7.63 5.96 -8.00
CA VAL A 66 -8.36 6.88 -7.11
C VAL A 66 -7.53 8.14 -6.81
N MET A 67 -6.24 7.97 -6.51
CA MET A 67 -5.35 9.11 -6.26
C MET A 67 -5.16 10.00 -7.51
N GLU A 68 -5.04 9.43 -8.71
CA GLU A 68 -4.95 10.18 -9.96
C GLU A 68 -6.21 11.00 -10.23
N VAL A 69 -7.40 10.41 -10.04
CA VAL A 69 -8.68 11.13 -10.17
C VAL A 69 -8.76 12.29 -9.19
N LEU A 70 -8.36 12.06 -7.93
CA LEU A 70 -8.33 13.09 -6.90
C LEU A 70 -7.40 14.24 -7.30
N LEU A 71 -6.19 13.95 -7.77
CA LEU A 71 -5.23 14.98 -8.21
C LEU A 71 -5.74 15.80 -9.40
N VAL A 72 -6.39 15.16 -10.37
CA VAL A 72 -7.02 15.86 -11.51
C VAL A 72 -8.14 16.78 -11.02
N THR A 73 -9.00 16.32 -10.11
CA THR A 73 -10.05 17.16 -9.54
C THR A 73 -9.47 18.37 -8.81
N PHE A 74 -8.46 18.18 -7.96
CA PHE A 74 -7.80 19.29 -7.26
C PHE A 74 -7.16 20.30 -8.21
N ARG A 75 -6.51 19.84 -9.29
CA ARG A 75 -5.95 20.74 -10.32
C ARG A 75 -7.03 21.56 -11.01
N CYS A 76 -8.15 20.96 -11.39
CA CYS A 76 -9.28 21.70 -11.97
C CYS A 76 -9.83 22.76 -11.02
N PHE A 77 -10.03 22.42 -9.75
CA PHE A 77 -10.51 23.38 -8.74
C PHE A 77 -9.55 24.57 -8.56
N ILE A 78 -8.25 24.32 -8.48
CA ILE A 78 -7.24 25.39 -8.37
C ILE A 78 -7.23 26.26 -9.64
N GLN A 79 -7.31 25.65 -10.83
CA GLN A 79 -7.32 26.38 -12.10
C GLN A 79 -8.54 27.32 -12.19
N VAL A 80 -9.71 26.84 -11.78
CA VAL A 80 -10.96 27.61 -11.73
C VAL A 80 -10.83 28.76 -10.73
N TYR A 81 -10.35 28.50 -9.51
CA TYR A 81 -10.13 29.51 -8.48
C TYR A 81 -9.16 30.62 -8.93
N ILE A 82 -8.02 30.26 -9.54
CA ILE A 82 -7.06 31.22 -10.12
C ILE A 82 -7.71 32.01 -11.26
N GLY A 83 -8.55 31.35 -12.07
CA GLY A 83 -9.33 31.98 -13.13
C GLY A 83 -10.27 33.08 -12.61
N TYR A 84 -10.96 32.85 -11.49
CA TYR A 84 -11.79 33.86 -10.81
C TYR A 84 -10.97 35.01 -10.19
N LEU A 85 -9.73 34.75 -9.78
CA LEU A 85 -8.84 35.75 -9.17
C LEU A 85 -8.14 36.66 -10.20
N LYS A 86 -7.84 36.17 -11.40
CA LYS A 86 -7.15 36.94 -12.46
C LYS A 86 -7.87 38.21 -12.94
N PRO A 87 -9.21 38.26 -13.17
CA PRO A 87 -9.87 39.44 -13.73
C PRO A 87 -10.05 40.58 -12.72
N ASN A 88 -9.99 40.32 -11.41
CA ASN A 88 -10.27 41.33 -10.39
C ASN A 88 -9.05 42.04 -9.80
N LYS A 89 -7.82 41.73 -10.26
CA LYS A 89 -6.62 42.44 -9.76
C LYS A 89 -6.68 43.94 -10.08
N SER A 90 -7.23 44.33 -11.23
CA SER A 90 -7.44 45.75 -11.58
C SER A 90 -8.59 46.39 -10.81
N PHE A 91 -9.64 45.64 -10.49
CA PHE A 91 -10.83 46.13 -9.76
C PHE A 91 -10.52 46.40 -8.28
N TYR A 92 -9.86 45.47 -7.59
CA TYR A 92 -9.48 45.66 -6.18
C TYR A 92 -8.39 46.72 -5.98
N MET A 93 -7.49 46.91 -6.95
CA MET A 93 -6.49 48.00 -6.91
C MET A 93 -7.12 49.39 -7.13
N LYS A 94 -8.26 49.47 -7.84
CA LYS A 94 -9.03 50.71 -8.01
C LYS A 94 -9.92 51.06 -6.82
N LEU A 95 -10.33 50.05 -6.03
CA LEU A 95 -11.06 50.26 -4.77
C LEU A 95 -10.15 50.66 -3.60
N ALA A 96 -8.84 50.38 -3.71
CA ALA A 96 -7.84 50.64 -2.68
C ALA A 96 -7.11 51.99 -2.86
N ALA A 97 -7.51 52.80 -3.84
CA ALA A 97 -7.05 54.17 -4.06
C ALA A 97 -8.16 55.16 -3.68
#